data_AF-I3W118-F1
#
_entry.id   AF-I3W118-F1
#
_cell.length_a   1.000
_cell.length_b   1.000
_cell.length_c   1.000
_cell.angle_alpha   90.00
_cell.angle_beta   90.00
_cell.angle_gamma   90.00
#
_symmetry.space_group_name_H-M   'P 1'
#
loop_
_entity.id
_entity.type
_entity.pdbx_description
1 polymer ?
#
loop_
_entity_poly.entity_id
_entity_poly.type
_entity_poly.pdbx_seq_one_letter_code
_entity_poly.pdbx_strand_id
1 'polypeptide(L)'
;MVTITTREMKWVAVSLASSMVLLTGCTASQDAGPAATASGGVHSEQADQPVAAAAPPELTTETDWEAVADTLESEGKLSGETVYRVTFPRRDLNVISEGVAIEPGLALGSYAAFSRYPDGTTMVMGDLVVTEDELPKVTDALQRNGLGQTAVHKHLLEHSPQVWWVHFHGTNEDAAQLATGVRAALDETATPPAEPAASAEPGIDLDTAGIDAALGTEGRNDGGIYKFSFARADEVTMDDRVLEPAMGVTTAINFQPTGGGKAAINGDFAMTHEEVQPVIQALRAGGIEIVELHNHVLEDEPRLFYLHFWANDDAVQLAQALSEAVKSHDVKPAG
;
A
#
# COMPACT_ATOMS: atom_id res chain seq x y z
N MET A 1 -47.71 23.39 20.86
CA MET A 1 -46.90 24.63 20.95
C MET A 1 -45.47 24.17 21.14
N VAL A 2 -44.71 24.04 20.05
CA VAL A 2 -43.31 23.60 20.06
C VAL A 2 -42.52 24.74 19.43
N THR A 3 -41.65 25.36 20.22
CA THR A 3 -40.85 26.51 19.83
C THR A 3 -39.59 25.99 19.16
N ILE A 4 -39.42 26.26 17.86
CA ILE A 4 -38.19 26.02 17.13
C ILE A 4 -37.33 27.28 17.25
N THR A 5 -36.22 27.20 17.97
CA THR A 5 -35.17 28.22 17.99
C THR A 5 -34.17 27.95 16.87
N THR A 6 -34.19 28.80 15.84
CA THR A 6 -33.15 28.88 14.81
C THR A 6 -31.91 29.57 15.39
N ARG A 7 -30.74 28.93 15.26
CA ARG A 7 -29.44 29.51 15.65
C ARG A 7 -28.78 30.06 14.39
N GLU A 8 -28.65 31.39 14.31
CA GLU A 8 -27.94 32.05 13.21
C GLU A 8 -26.43 31.81 13.31
N MET A 9 -25.82 31.42 12.19
CA MET A 9 -24.39 31.20 12.04
C MET A 9 -23.77 32.46 11.43
N LYS A 10 -22.98 33.20 12.23
CA LYS A 10 -22.25 34.38 11.78
C LYS A 10 -20.93 33.97 11.12
N TRP A 11 -20.78 34.28 9.84
CA TRP A 11 -19.52 34.19 9.12
C TRP A 11 -18.59 35.34 9.54
N VAL A 12 -17.42 35.01 10.07
CA VAL A 12 -16.34 35.98 10.29
C VAL A 12 -15.40 35.88 9.10
N ALA A 13 -15.36 36.92 8.27
CA ALA A 13 -14.38 37.06 7.20
C ALA A 13 -13.03 37.48 7.79
N VAL A 14 -12.00 36.66 7.60
CA VAL A 14 -10.62 37.00 7.92
C VAL A 14 -9.96 37.55 6.65
N SER A 15 -9.59 38.83 6.66
CA SER A 15 -8.75 39.46 5.62
C SER A 15 -7.29 39.12 5.88
N LEU A 16 -6.64 38.46 4.92
CA LEU A 16 -5.19 38.31 4.87
C LEU A 16 -4.57 39.57 4.23
N ALA A 17 -3.80 40.30 5.03
CA ALA A 17 -2.98 41.42 4.55
C ALA A 17 -1.61 40.87 4.09
N SER A 18 -1.37 40.88 2.79
CA SER A 18 -0.06 40.61 2.19
C SER A 18 0.92 41.75 2.49
N SER A 19 1.99 41.45 3.23
CA SER A 19 3.12 42.37 3.42
C SER A 19 4.13 42.17 2.30
N MET A 20 4.23 43.19 1.44
CA MET A 20 5.18 43.30 0.34
C MET A 20 6.46 43.98 0.89
N VAL A 21 7.58 43.26 0.94
CA VAL A 21 8.89 43.82 1.30
C VAL A 21 9.58 44.32 0.02
N LEU A 22 9.74 45.64 -0.07
CA LEU A 22 10.54 46.34 -1.07
C LEU A 22 12.00 46.43 -0.59
N LEU A 23 12.94 45.94 -1.39
CA LEU A 23 14.37 46.25 -1.28
C LEU A 23 14.80 47.04 -2.52
N THR A 24 14.94 48.35 -2.34
CA THR A 24 15.59 49.28 -3.27
C THR A 24 17.10 49.05 -3.32
N GLY A 25 17.66 49.06 -4.53
CA GLY A 25 19.06 48.75 -4.81
C GLY A 25 20.04 49.92 -4.67
N CYS A 26 21.30 49.59 -4.94
CA CYS A 26 22.36 50.53 -5.29
C CYS A 26 23.04 50.05 -6.58
N THR A 27 23.27 50.98 -7.50
CA THR A 27 23.93 50.80 -8.81
C THR A 27 25.32 51.43 -8.83
N ALA A 28 26.06 51.12 -9.90
CA ALA A 28 27.35 51.62 -10.40
C ALA A 28 28.56 50.69 -10.07
N SER A 29 29.46 50.34 -11.00
CA SER A 29 29.81 50.93 -12.30
C SER A 29 30.57 49.90 -13.16
N GLN A 30 30.50 50.06 -14.48
CA GLN A 30 31.33 49.34 -15.47
C GLN A 30 32.74 49.94 -15.53
N ASP A 31 33.75 49.09 -15.73
CA ASP A 31 34.99 49.44 -16.44
C ASP A 31 35.56 48.19 -17.14
N ALA A 32 36.16 48.40 -18.32
CA ALA A 32 36.48 47.38 -19.31
C ALA A 32 37.98 47.03 -19.41
N GLY A 33 38.26 45.72 -19.43
CA GLY A 33 39.36 45.02 -20.15
C GLY A 33 40.79 45.02 -19.54
N PRO A 34 41.74 44.17 -20.03
CA PRO A 34 41.60 43.02 -20.94
C PRO A 34 42.39 41.74 -20.53
N ALA A 35 42.12 40.66 -21.30
CA ALA A 35 43.02 39.55 -21.68
C ALA A 35 43.47 38.46 -20.68
N ALA A 36 42.96 37.25 -20.96
CA ALA A 36 43.66 35.96 -21.12
C ALA A 36 44.57 35.40 -20.00
N THR A 37 44.09 34.32 -19.38
CA THR A 37 44.86 33.08 -19.17
C THR A 37 43.93 31.88 -19.20
N ALA A 38 44.11 30.99 -20.17
CA ALA A 38 43.46 29.69 -20.20
C ALA A 38 44.10 28.79 -19.15
N SER A 39 43.34 28.39 -18.12
CA SER A 39 43.68 27.25 -17.27
C SER A 39 42.87 26.06 -17.75
N GLY A 40 43.56 25.05 -18.30
CA GLY A 40 42.96 23.76 -18.63
C GLY A 40 42.38 23.12 -17.38
N GLY A 41 41.04 23.14 -17.27
CA GLY A 41 40.31 22.31 -16.34
C GLY A 41 40.34 20.89 -16.87
N VAL A 42 40.98 20.01 -16.13
CA VAL A 42 40.93 18.57 -16.34
C VAL A 42 39.49 18.15 -16.13
N HIS A 43 38.75 17.90 -17.21
CA HIS A 43 37.52 17.12 -17.13
C HIS A 43 37.94 15.72 -16.68
N SER A 44 37.79 15.42 -15.41
CA SER A 44 37.69 14.04 -14.96
C SER A 44 36.40 13.50 -15.58
N GLU A 45 36.53 12.74 -16.66
CA GLU A 45 35.55 11.71 -17.01
C GLU A 45 35.41 10.82 -15.79
N GLN A 46 34.38 11.10 -14.98
CA GLN A 46 33.89 10.17 -14.00
C GLN A 46 33.29 9.05 -14.84
N ALA A 47 34.11 8.03 -15.08
CA ALA A 47 33.68 6.82 -15.76
C ALA A 47 32.38 6.37 -15.11
N ASP A 48 31.35 6.21 -15.94
CA ASP A 48 30.06 5.64 -15.60
C ASP A 48 30.34 4.25 -15.01
N GLN A 49 30.44 4.17 -13.68
CA GLN A 49 30.56 2.90 -12.99
C GLN A 49 29.22 2.20 -13.24
N PRO A 50 29.21 0.97 -13.74
CA PRO A 50 27.96 0.25 -13.90
C PRO A 50 27.26 0.23 -12.54
N VAL A 51 26.06 0.80 -12.48
CA VAL A 51 25.18 0.67 -11.31
C VAL A 51 25.06 -0.82 -11.04
N ALA A 52 25.46 -1.25 -9.85
CA ALA A 52 25.36 -2.65 -9.48
C ALA A 52 23.88 -3.06 -9.57
N ALA A 53 23.60 -4.22 -10.17
CA ALA A 53 22.24 -4.74 -10.21
C ALA A 53 21.74 -4.95 -8.77
N ALA A 54 20.46 -4.66 -8.53
CA ALA A 54 19.83 -4.85 -7.23
C ALA A 54 19.93 -6.32 -6.80
N ALA A 55 20.14 -6.55 -5.50
CA ALA A 55 20.27 -7.88 -4.95
C ALA A 55 18.89 -8.56 -4.82
N PRO A 56 18.68 -9.74 -5.42
CA PRO A 56 17.47 -10.51 -5.17
C PRO A 56 17.45 -11.05 -3.73
N PRO A 57 16.26 -11.35 -3.17
CA PRO A 57 16.18 -12.00 -1.88
C PRO A 57 16.79 -13.41 -1.91
N GLU A 58 17.26 -13.86 -0.75
CA GLU A 58 17.75 -15.22 -0.55
C GLU A 58 16.60 -16.21 -0.47
N LEU A 59 16.85 -17.45 -0.93
CA LEU A 59 15.97 -18.56 -0.68
C LEU A 59 16.04 -18.97 0.79
N THR A 60 14.89 -19.22 1.38
CA THR A 60 14.68 -19.61 2.78
C THR A 60 13.72 -20.79 2.86
N THR A 61 13.58 -21.34 4.05
CA THR A 61 12.63 -22.41 4.38
C THR A 61 11.72 -21.94 5.52
N GLU A 62 10.59 -22.63 5.76
CA GLU A 62 9.71 -22.27 6.90
C GLU A 62 10.45 -22.28 8.25
N THR A 63 11.42 -23.20 8.44
CA THR A 63 12.24 -23.25 9.68
C THR A 63 13.04 -21.98 9.91
N ASP A 64 13.42 -21.26 8.86
CA ASP A 64 14.16 -20.01 8.99
C ASP A 64 13.35 -18.93 9.72
N TRP A 65 12.03 -19.03 9.71
CA TRP A 65 11.11 -18.01 10.21
C TRP A 65 10.45 -18.37 11.54
N GLU A 66 10.83 -19.49 12.18
CA GLU A 66 10.28 -19.93 13.48
C GLU A 66 10.36 -18.83 14.55
N ALA A 67 11.50 -18.15 14.66
CA ALA A 67 11.66 -17.06 15.63
C ALA A 67 10.75 -15.85 15.33
N VAL A 68 10.45 -15.59 14.05
CA VAL A 68 9.52 -14.54 13.64
C VAL A 68 8.08 -14.96 14.00
N ALA A 69 7.69 -16.19 13.68
CA ALA A 69 6.38 -16.75 14.00
C ALA A 69 6.11 -16.74 15.51
N ASP A 70 7.07 -17.22 16.30
CA ASP A 70 7.00 -17.24 17.76
C ASP A 70 6.86 -15.82 18.34
N THR A 71 7.64 -14.86 17.83
CA THR A 71 7.60 -13.47 18.30
C THR A 71 6.29 -12.77 17.96
N LEU A 72 5.72 -13.06 16.79
CA LEU A 72 4.44 -12.49 16.36
C LEU A 72 3.24 -13.22 16.97
N GLU A 73 3.47 -14.35 17.62
CA GLU A 73 2.45 -15.27 18.12
C GLU A 73 1.48 -15.71 17.01
N SER A 74 1.99 -15.83 15.77
CA SER A 74 1.21 -16.17 14.59
C SER A 74 2.08 -16.80 13.51
N GLU A 75 1.57 -17.88 12.92
CA GLU A 75 2.18 -18.51 11.75
C GLU A 75 1.93 -17.67 10.49
N GLY A 76 2.93 -17.66 9.61
CA GLY A 76 2.88 -17.07 8.28
C GLY A 76 2.82 -18.12 7.16
N LYS A 77 3.03 -17.64 5.94
CA LYS A 77 3.18 -18.47 4.73
C LYS A 77 4.42 -18.04 3.98
N LEU A 78 5.29 -18.98 3.65
CA LEU A 78 6.41 -18.75 2.74
C LEU A 78 5.93 -18.81 1.28
N SER A 79 6.13 -17.72 0.54
CA SER A 79 5.79 -17.60 -0.88
C SER A 79 7.06 -17.56 -1.72
N GLY A 80 7.13 -18.43 -2.74
CA GLY A 80 8.26 -18.48 -3.67
C GLY A 80 9.62 -18.78 -3.03
N GLU A 81 9.62 -19.38 -1.82
CA GLU A 81 10.83 -19.62 -1.00
C GLU A 81 11.57 -18.34 -0.55
N THR A 82 11.05 -17.13 -0.83
CA THR A 82 11.76 -15.87 -0.58
C THR A 82 11.05 -14.93 0.40
N VAL A 83 9.71 -14.93 0.41
CA VAL A 83 8.92 -13.99 1.22
C VAL A 83 8.09 -14.74 2.26
N TYR A 84 8.38 -14.53 3.54
CA TYR A 84 7.55 -15.03 4.64
C TYR A 84 6.55 -13.97 5.07
N ARG A 85 5.25 -14.26 4.91
CA ARG A 85 4.17 -13.29 5.19
C ARG A 85 3.24 -13.76 6.29
N VAL A 86 3.06 -12.93 7.30
CA VAL A 86 2.13 -13.13 8.43
C VAL A 86 0.97 -12.15 8.31
N THR A 87 -0.25 -12.59 8.59
CA THR A 87 -1.45 -11.76 8.48
C THR A 87 -2.21 -11.67 9.80
N PHE A 88 -2.78 -10.50 10.08
CA PHE A 88 -3.49 -10.18 11.32
C PHE A 88 -4.84 -9.51 10.99
N PRO A 89 -5.89 -10.31 10.71
CA PRO A 89 -7.20 -9.78 10.35
C PRO A 89 -7.89 -9.12 11.56
N ARG A 90 -8.44 -7.92 11.36
CA ARG A 90 -9.21 -7.17 12.37
C ARG A 90 -10.63 -7.72 12.55
N ARG A 91 -10.75 -8.98 12.98
CA ARG A 91 -12.05 -9.64 13.24
C ARG A 91 -12.82 -9.04 14.42
N ASP A 92 -12.15 -8.23 15.24
CA ASP A 92 -12.75 -7.45 16.32
C ASP A 92 -13.60 -6.27 15.80
N LEU A 93 -13.35 -5.82 14.56
CA LEU A 93 -14.03 -4.68 13.97
C LEU A 93 -15.25 -5.10 13.14
N ASN A 94 -16.34 -4.34 13.31
CA ASN A 94 -17.53 -4.42 12.46
C ASN A 94 -17.62 -3.14 11.62
N VAL A 95 -16.84 -3.07 10.54
CA VAL A 95 -16.78 -1.89 9.67
C VAL A 95 -17.89 -1.95 8.64
N ILE A 96 -18.61 -0.84 8.47
CA ILE A 96 -19.62 -0.65 7.44
C ILE A 96 -19.16 0.49 6.54
N SER A 97 -19.13 0.28 5.22
CA SER A 97 -18.83 1.26 4.18
C SER A 97 -19.98 1.29 3.19
N GLU A 98 -20.61 2.44 2.98
CA GLU A 98 -21.75 2.60 2.05
C GLU A 98 -22.88 1.55 2.24
N GLY A 99 -23.14 1.13 3.47
CA GLY A 99 -24.15 0.13 3.80
C GLY A 99 -23.72 -1.33 3.60
N VAL A 100 -22.48 -1.58 3.17
CA VAL A 100 -21.88 -2.91 3.08
C VAL A 100 -21.08 -3.19 4.36
N ALA A 101 -21.35 -4.31 5.03
CA ALA A 101 -20.49 -4.82 6.10
C ALA A 101 -19.21 -5.39 5.48
N ILE A 102 -18.05 -4.93 5.94
CA ILE A 102 -16.76 -5.26 5.35
C ILE A 102 -16.18 -6.49 6.04
N GLU A 103 -16.01 -7.56 5.28
CA GLU A 103 -15.34 -8.76 5.77
C GLU A 103 -13.84 -8.48 5.95
N PRO A 104 -13.19 -9.05 6.98
CA PRO A 104 -11.76 -8.86 7.17
C PRO A 104 -10.91 -9.23 5.96
N GLY A 105 -11.33 -10.25 5.22
CA GLY A 105 -10.65 -10.70 4.00
C GLY A 105 -10.75 -9.71 2.82
N LEU A 106 -11.72 -8.78 2.83
CA LEU A 106 -11.87 -7.78 1.75
C LEU A 106 -10.87 -6.64 1.91
N ALA A 107 -10.82 -6.03 3.10
CA ALA A 107 -10.02 -4.82 3.33
C ALA A 107 -9.48 -4.63 4.77
N LEU A 108 -9.79 -5.51 5.74
CA LEU A 108 -9.37 -5.32 7.15
C LEU A 108 -8.26 -6.29 7.57
N GLY A 109 -7.39 -6.66 6.64
CA GLY A 109 -6.25 -7.55 6.88
C GLY A 109 -4.95 -6.77 7.07
N SER A 110 -4.42 -6.75 8.29
CA SER A 110 -3.04 -6.28 8.50
C SER A 110 -2.05 -7.36 8.10
N TYR A 111 -0.80 -6.99 7.78
CA TYR A 111 0.26 -7.96 7.52
C TYR A 111 1.66 -7.43 7.80
N ALA A 112 2.60 -8.37 7.93
CA ALA A 112 4.04 -8.14 7.84
C ALA A 112 4.66 -9.20 6.91
N ALA A 113 5.46 -8.76 5.95
CA ALA A 113 6.17 -9.59 4.98
C ALA A 113 7.68 -9.40 5.16
N PHE A 114 8.40 -10.52 5.26
CA PHE A 114 9.83 -10.56 5.54
C PHE A 114 10.59 -11.20 4.37
N SER A 115 11.73 -10.62 4.00
CA SER A 115 12.68 -11.17 3.02
C SER A 115 14.11 -11.02 3.53
N ARG A 116 14.93 -12.05 3.33
CA ARG A 116 16.39 -12.00 3.61
C ARG A 116 17.15 -11.63 2.35
N TYR A 117 18.29 -10.96 2.51
CA TYR A 117 19.16 -10.53 1.42
C TYR A 117 20.62 -10.99 1.61
N PRO A 118 21.41 -11.09 0.52
CA PRO A 118 22.78 -11.61 0.54
C PRO A 118 23.79 -10.86 1.42
N ASP A 119 23.46 -9.64 1.84
CA ASP A 119 24.29 -8.85 2.75
C ASP A 119 24.06 -9.20 4.23
N GLY A 120 23.22 -10.20 4.52
CA GLY A 120 22.88 -10.67 5.85
C GLY A 120 21.73 -9.88 6.51
N THR A 121 21.13 -8.93 5.80
CA THR A 121 19.98 -8.18 6.31
C THR A 121 18.65 -8.84 5.97
N THR A 122 17.68 -8.65 6.85
CA THR A 122 16.26 -8.93 6.63
C THR A 122 15.54 -7.59 6.46
N MET A 123 14.67 -7.51 5.48
CA MET A 123 13.69 -6.43 5.34
C MET A 123 12.33 -6.91 5.81
N VAL A 124 11.60 -6.05 6.53
CA VAL A 124 10.15 -6.17 6.75
C VAL A 124 9.43 -5.04 6.06
N MET A 125 8.34 -5.35 5.38
CA MET A 125 7.34 -4.39 4.90
C MET A 125 5.97 -4.84 5.38
N GLY A 126 5.07 -3.90 5.62
CA GLY A 126 3.74 -4.26 6.07
C GLY A 126 2.70 -3.17 5.90
N ASP A 127 1.50 -3.52 6.32
CA ASP A 127 0.34 -2.64 6.38
C ASP A 127 -0.47 -2.99 7.62
N LEU A 128 -0.76 -2.02 8.48
CA LEU A 128 -1.52 -2.20 9.70
C LEU A 128 -2.87 -1.49 9.60
N VAL A 129 -3.94 -2.24 9.88
CA VAL A 129 -5.29 -1.70 10.01
C VAL A 129 -5.51 -1.25 11.44
N VAL A 130 -5.68 0.06 11.63
CA VAL A 130 -5.80 0.71 12.94
C VAL A 130 -7.06 1.55 12.99
N THR A 131 -7.70 1.61 14.16
CA THR A 131 -8.74 2.62 14.40
C THR A 131 -8.10 4.00 14.56
N GLU A 132 -8.90 5.07 14.39
CA GLU A 132 -8.41 6.44 14.60
C GLU A 132 -7.80 6.67 16.00
N ASP A 133 -8.35 6.02 17.04
CA ASP A 133 -7.84 6.12 18.41
C ASP A 133 -6.54 5.32 18.65
N GLU A 134 -6.33 4.23 17.90
CA GLU A 134 -5.13 3.39 17.98
C GLU A 134 -3.95 4.02 17.22
N LEU A 135 -4.23 4.73 16.11
CA LEU A 135 -3.23 5.23 15.16
C LEU A 135 -2.03 5.95 15.83
N PRO A 136 -2.19 6.94 16.73
CA PRO A 136 -1.04 7.62 17.32
C PRO A 136 -0.13 6.69 18.14
N LYS A 137 -0.70 5.71 18.84
CA LYS A 137 0.08 4.77 19.65
C LYS A 137 0.82 3.77 18.78
N VAL A 138 0.17 3.31 17.71
CA VAL A 138 0.81 2.45 16.70
C VAL A 138 1.96 3.18 16.03
N THR A 139 1.78 4.44 15.61
CA THR A 139 2.87 5.28 15.08
C THR A 139 4.03 5.37 16.08
N ASP A 140 3.76 5.68 17.34
CA ASP A 140 4.80 5.76 18.38
C ASP A 140 5.52 4.41 18.59
N ALA A 141 4.79 3.30 18.54
CA ALA A 141 5.35 1.95 18.69
C ALA A 141 6.25 1.57 17.51
N LEU A 142 5.82 1.81 16.28
CA LEU A 142 6.63 1.58 15.07
C LEU A 142 7.94 2.38 15.16
N GLN A 143 7.85 3.69 15.42
CA GLN A 143 9.00 4.59 15.47
C GLN A 143 9.99 4.23 16.60
N ARG A 144 9.48 3.87 17.78
CA ARG A 144 10.32 3.46 18.93
C ARG A 144 11.11 2.19 18.65
N ASN A 145 10.61 1.33 17.76
CA ASN A 145 11.25 0.06 17.38
C ASN A 145 12.01 0.15 16.04
N GLY A 146 12.21 1.35 15.50
CA GLY A 146 12.98 1.55 14.27
C GLY A 146 12.26 1.10 12.99
N LEU A 147 10.93 0.95 13.04
CA LEU A 147 10.10 0.70 11.86
C LEU A 147 9.59 2.05 11.33
N GLY A 148 10.03 2.39 10.12
CA GLY A 148 9.63 3.62 9.44
C GLY A 148 8.20 3.54 8.96
N GLN A 149 7.37 4.54 9.25
CA GLN A 149 6.03 4.65 8.70
C GLN A 149 6.11 5.30 7.31
N THR A 150 5.64 4.60 6.28
CA THR A 150 5.78 5.02 4.88
C THR A 150 4.49 5.57 4.29
N ALA A 151 3.34 5.26 4.89
CA ALA A 151 2.03 5.80 4.53
C ALA A 151 1.03 5.81 5.69
N VAL A 152 0.04 6.70 5.60
CA VAL A 152 -1.23 6.60 6.34
C VAL A 152 -2.34 6.94 5.35
N HIS A 153 -3.24 6.00 5.12
CA HIS A 153 -4.20 6.08 4.02
C HIS A 153 -5.50 5.32 4.33
N LYS A 154 -6.42 5.31 3.37
CA LYS A 154 -7.74 4.69 3.40
C LYS A 154 -7.89 3.66 2.30
N HIS A 155 -8.51 2.54 2.64
CA HIS A 155 -9.00 1.57 1.67
C HIS A 155 -10.50 1.74 1.38
N LEU A 156 -11.25 2.46 2.23
CA LEU A 156 -12.71 2.57 2.15
C LEU A 156 -13.21 4.03 2.10
N LEU A 157 -14.38 4.23 1.50
CA LEU A 157 -15.13 5.48 1.51
C LEU A 157 -16.14 5.50 2.66
N GLU A 158 -16.37 6.67 3.26
CA GLU A 158 -17.43 6.93 4.27
C GLU A 158 -17.75 5.74 5.21
N HIS A 159 -16.71 5.18 5.85
CA HIS A 159 -16.85 4.00 6.68
C HIS A 159 -16.98 4.31 8.19
N SER A 160 -17.57 3.36 8.93
CA SER A 160 -17.71 3.42 10.39
C SER A 160 -17.49 2.04 11.01
N PRO A 161 -16.71 1.90 12.11
CA PRO A 161 -15.92 2.96 12.76
C PRO A 161 -14.80 3.48 11.84
N GLN A 162 -14.22 4.64 12.18
CA GLN A 162 -13.09 5.19 11.42
C GLN A 162 -11.86 4.30 11.62
N VAL A 163 -11.39 3.75 10.50
CA VAL A 163 -10.13 2.99 10.40
C VAL A 163 -9.21 3.60 9.36
N TRP A 164 -7.91 3.41 9.57
CA TRP A 164 -6.81 3.84 8.74
C TRP A 164 -5.88 2.66 8.48
N TRP A 165 -5.16 2.71 7.38
CA TRP A 165 -4.13 1.77 7.00
C TRP A 165 -2.79 2.47 7.06
N VAL A 166 -1.77 1.74 7.50
CA VAL A 166 -0.47 2.29 7.85
C VAL A 166 0.60 1.38 7.29
N HIS A 167 1.19 1.79 6.18
CA HIS A 167 2.37 1.12 5.67
C HIS A 167 3.60 1.42 6.53
N PHE A 168 4.42 0.39 6.71
CA PHE A 168 5.68 0.51 7.39
C PHE A 168 6.75 -0.34 6.71
N HIS A 169 8.01 0.02 6.97
CA HIS A 169 9.17 -0.75 6.54
C HIS A 169 10.26 -0.74 7.63
N GLY A 170 11.18 -1.69 7.55
CA GLY A 170 12.38 -1.69 8.38
C GLY A 170 13.38 -2.75 7.91
N THR A 171 14.66 -2.53 8.21
CA THR A 171 15.73 -3.46 7.86
C THR A 171 16.60 -3.74 9.09
N ASN A 172 16.96 -5.00 9.31
CA ASN A 172 17.81 -5.42 10.41
C ASN A 172 18.52 -6.75 10.08
N GLU A 173 19.70 -7.00 10.64
CA GLU A 173 20.36 -8.32 10.54
C GLU A 173 19.56 -9.43 11.26
N ASP A 174 18.81 -9.07 12.30
CA ASP A 174 17.96 -9.97 13.08
C ASP A 174 16.47 -9.79 12.74
N ALA A 175 15.91 -10.79 12.05
CA ALA A 175 14.49 -10.83 11.70
C ALA A 175 13.55 -10.81 12.94
N ALA A 176 13.96 -11.41 14.06
CA ALA A 176 13.16 -11.44 15.28
C ALA A 176 13.08 -10.05 15.94
N GLN A 177 14.11 -9.21 15.78
CA GLN A 177 14.08 -7.82 16.23
C GLN A 177 13.07 -6.98 15.44
N LEU A 178 12.94 -7.22 14.13
CA LEU A 178 11.88 -6.62 13.30
C LEU A 178 10.50 -7.13 13.73
N ALA A 179 10.35 -8.43 13.93
CA ALA A 179 9.11 -9.04 14.42
C ALA A 179 8.68 -8.48 15.79
N THR A 180 9.63 -8.22 16.69
CA THR A 180 9.38 -7.56 17.99
C THR A 180 8.78 -6.17 17.80
N GLY A 181 9.27 -5.40 16.83
CA GLY A 181 8.71 -4.09 16.50
C GLY A 181 7.28 -4.16 15.97
N VAL A 182 6.99 -5.14 15.10
CA VAL A 182 5.64 -5.39 14.58
C VAL A 182 4.70 -5.83 15.71
N ARG A 183 5.13 -6.75 16.58
CA ARG A 183 4.36 -7.19 17.76
C ARG A 183 4.03 -6.02 18.69
N ALA A 184 5.00 -5.15 18.97
CA ALA A 184 4.79 -3.97 19.79
C ALA A 184 3.76 -2.99 19.19
N ALA A 185 3.70 -2.87 17.85
CA ALA A 185 2.67 -2.09 17.18
C ALA A 185 1.29 -2.76 17.26
N LEU A 186 1.21 -4.09 17.11
CA LEU A 186 -0.02 -4.85 17.27
C LEU A 186 -0.55 -4.83 18.72
N ASP A 187 0.32 -4.71 19.73
CA ASP A 187 -0.07 -4.58 21.14
C ASP A 187 -0.81 -3.27 21.45
N GLU A 188 -0.66 -2.26 20.58
CA GLU A 188 -1.39 -0.99 20.68
C GLU A 188 -2.76 -1.02 19.98
N THR A 189 -3.16 -2.17 19.44
CA THR A 189 -4.48 -2.40 18.84
C THR A 189 -5.29 -3.46 19.58
N ALA A 190 -6.57 -3.56 19.25
CA ALA A 190 -7.43 -4.66 19.67
C ALA A 190 -7.40 -5.88 18.71
N THR A 191 -6.40 -5.98 17.84
CA THR A 191 -6.28 -7.10 16.89
C THR A 191 -6.31 -8.43 17.63
N PRO A 192 -7.25 -9.34 17.30
CA PRO A 192 -7.37 -10.60 18.02
C PRO A 192 -6.16 -11.52 17.74
N PRO A 193 -5.86 -12.46 18.66
CA PRO A 193 -4.84 -13.48 18.42
C PRO A 193 -5.12 -14.30 17.15
N ALA A 194 -4.08 -14.92 16.61
CA ALA A 194 -4.22 -15.85 15.51
C ALA A 194 -5.18 -16.99 15.87
N GLU A 195 -6.04 -17.36 14.91
CA GLU A 195 -6.92 -18.52 15.03
C GLU A 195 -6.46 -19.60 14.06
N PRO A 196 -6.68 -20.88 14.38
CA PRO A 196 -6.42 -21.97 13.44
C PRO A 196 -7.16 -21.74 12.13
N ALA A 197 -6.50 -22.01 11.01
CA ALA A 197 -7.13 -21.94 9.70
C ALA A 197 -8.38 -22.82 9.66
N ALA A 198 -9.46 -22.31 9.05
CA ALA A 198 -10.67 -23.09 8.84
C ALA A 198 -10.37 -24.31 7.96
N SER A 199 -11.01 -25.44 8.25
CA SER A 199 -10.77 -26.69 7.53
C SER A 199 -11.28 -26.69 6.08
N ALA A 200 -12.14 -25.74 5.72
CA ALA A 200 -12.66 -25.58 4.37
C ALA A 200 -13.02 -24.12 4.10
N GLU A 201 -12.69 -23.65 2.89
CA GLU A 201 -13.11 -22.34 2.41
C GLU A 201 -14.63 -22.33 2.15
N PRO A 202 -15.35 -21.26 2.53
CA PRO A 202 -16.75 -21.11 2.15
C PRO A 202 -16.86 -20.93 0.63
N GLY A 203 -17.94 -21.41 0.01
CA GLY A 203 -18.16 -21.21 -1.42
C GLY A 203 -18.34 -19.74 -1.80
N ILE A 204 -17.93 -19.36 -3.01
CA ILE A 204 -18.13 -18.03 -3.57
C ILE A 204 -19.49 -17.98 -4.29
N ASP A 205 -20.41 -17.13 -3.83
CA ASP A 205 -21.72 -16.89 -4.47
C ASP A 205 -21.62 -15.83 -5.58
N LEU A 206 -20.75 -16.07 -6.57
CA LEU A 206 -20.54 -15.22 -7.75
C LEU A 206 -20.29 -16.10 -8.98
N ASP A 207 -20.49 -15.51 -10.17
CA ASP A 207 -20.02 -16.10 -11.43
C ASP A 207 -18.50 -15.93 -11.56
N THR A 208 -17.73 -16.76 -10.84
CA THR A 208 -16.27 -16.70 -10.84
C THR A 208 -15.69 -16.95 -12.23
N ALA A 209 -16.31 -17.84 -13.03
CA ALA A 209 -15.88 -18.08 -14.40
C ALA A 209 -16.06 -16.85 -15.31
N GLY A 210 -17.14 -16.09 -15.12
CA GLY A 210 -17.35 -14.81 -15.80
C GLY A 210 -16.35 -13.73 -15.38
N ILE A 211 -16.03 -13.67 -14.08
CA ILE A 211 -15.00 -12.77 -13.52
C ILE A 211 -13.62 -13.13 -14.09
N ASP A 212 -13.25 -14.41 -14.09
CA ASP A 212 -11.97 -14.91 -14.63
C ASP A 212 -11.83 -14.59 -16.12
N ALA A 213 -12.89 -14.81 -16.89
CA ALA A 213 -12.90 -14.50 -18.31
C ALA A 213 -12.72 -13.00 -18.57
N ALA A 214 -13.25 -12.14 -17.71
CA ALA A 214 -13.10 -10.69 -17.83
C ALA A 214 -11.68 -10.23 -17.46
N LEU A 215 -11.11 -10.75 -16.37
CA LEU A 215 -9.76 -10.38 -15.90
C LEU A 215 -8.62 -11.12 -16.61
N GLY A 216 -8.94 -12.18 -17.36
CA GLY A 216 -7.98 -12.93 -18.18
C GLY A 216 -7.10 -13.89 -17.38
N THR A 217 -7.45 -14.18 -16.13
CA THR A 217 -6.74 -15.13 -15.26
C THR A 217 -7.71 -15.72 -14.25
N GLU A 218 -7.34 -16.82 -13.59
CA GLU A 218 -8.17 -17.47 -12.57
C GLU A 218 -7.96 -16.80 -11.21
N GLY A 219 -9.05 -16.41 -10.56
CA GLY A 219 -9.02 -15.89 -9.20
C GLY A 219 -8.95 -17.00 -8.14
N ARG A 220 -8.57 -16.63 -6.93
CA ARG A 220 -8.49 -17.54 -5.78
C ARG A 220 -9.55 -17.21 -4.74
N ASN A 221 -10.21 -18.23 -4.21
CA ASN A 221 -11.01 -18.10 -2.99
C ASN A 221 -10.10 -18.06 -1.75
N ASP A 222 -10.24 -17.00 -0.96
CA ASP A 222 -9.57 -16.79 0.31
C ASP A 222 -10.59 -16.28 1.33
N GLY A 223 -11.10 -17.18 2.17
CA GLY A 223 -12.05 -16.87 3.23
C GLY A 223 -13.42 -16.42 2.73
N GLY A 224 -13.84 -16.80 1.52
CA GLY A 224 -15.09 -16.32 0.91
C GLY A 224 -14.96 -15.01 0.14
N ILE A 225 -13.73 -14.53 -0.02
CA ILE A 225 -13.39 -13.38 -0.87
C ILE A 225 -12.69 -13.92 -2.10
N TYR A 226 -13.13 -13.50 -3.28
CA TYR A 226 -12.52 -13.91 -4.54
C TYR A 226 -11.44 -12.89 -4.94
N LYS A 227 -10.19 -13.34 -5.02
CA LYS A 227 -9.02 -12.47 -5.07
C LYS A 227 -8.18 -12.69 -6.33
N PHE A 228 -7.59 -11.61 -6.80
CA PHE A 228 -6.63 -11.57 -7.89
C PHE A 228 -5.42 -10.75 -7.45
N SER A 229 -4.25 -11.16 -7.92
CA SER A 229 -3.00 -10.44 -7.71
C SER A 229 -2.25 -10.32 -9.04
N PHE A 230 -1.84 -9.11 -9.37
CA PHE A 230 -1.02 -8.83 -10.53
C PHE A 230 0.30 -8.22 -10.08
N ALA A 231 1.41 -8.86 -10.46
CA ALA A 231 2.75 -8.37 -10.21
C ALA A 231 3.13 -7.35 -11.29
N ARG A 232 3.95 -6.36 -10.92
CA ARG A 232 4.65 -5.52 -11.88
C ARG A 232 5.42 -6.36 -12.90
N ALA A 233 5.39 -5.95 -14.16
CA ALA A 233 6.11 -6.65 -15.21
C ALA A 233 7.61 -6.35 -15.17
N ASP A 234 7.96 -5.12 -14.79
CA ASP A 234 9.28 -4.61 -14.45
C ASP A 234 9.71 -5.02 -13.03
N GLU A 235 11.03 -4.97 -12.80
CA GLU A 235 11.63 -5.20 -11.48
C GLU A 235 11.40 -3.98 -10.59
N VAL A 236 10.89 -4.22 -9.38
CA VAL A 236 10.74 -3.19 -8.35
C VAL A 236 11.86 -3.38 -7.34
N THR A 237 12.53 -2.30 -6.99
CA THR A 237 13.66 -2.30 -6.07
C THR A 237 13.50 -1.25 -4.99
N MET A 238 14.17 -1.44 -3.85
CA MET A 238 14.34 -0.44 -2.80
C MET A 238 15.73 -0.64 -2.21
N ASP A 239 16.51 0.44 -2.03
CA ASP A 239 17.86 0.38 -1.46
C ASP A 239 18.75 -0.70 -2.13
N ASP A 240 18.84 -0.74 -3.45
CA ASP A 240 19.60 -1.76 -4.20
C ASP A 240 19.16 -3.23 -3.91
N ARG A 241 17.92 -3.45 -3.47
CA ARG A 241 17.33 -4.78 -3.22
C ARG A 241 16.06 -4.96 -4.03
N VAL A 242 15.89 -6.13 -4.65
CA VAL A 242 14.66 -6.47 -5.37
C VAL A 242 13.53 -6.73 -4.37
N LEU A 243 12.36 -6.14 -4.61
CA LEU A 243 11.13 -6.39 -3.88
C LEU A 243 10.28 -7.41 -4.64
N GLU A 244 10.16 -8.61 -4.08
CA GLU A 244 9.26 -9.64 -4.63
C GLU A 244 7.78 -9.24 -4.45
N PRO A 245 6.87 -9.62 -5.37
CA PRO A 245 5.45 -9.23 -5.31
C PRO A 245 4.79 -9.42 -3.94
N ALA A 246 5.09 -10.53 -3.25
CA ALA A 246 4.51 -10.85 -1.94
C ALA A 246 4.91 -9.89 -0.80
N MET A 247 5.90 -9.01 -1.03
CA MET A 247 6.24 -7.89 -0.13
C MET A 247 5.19 -6.77 -0.12
N GLY A 248 4.16 -6.85 -0.97
CA GLY A 248 3.09 -5.86 -1.05
C GLY A 248 3.27 -4.86 -2.20
N VAL A 249 3.99 -5.26 -3.25
CA VAL A 249 4.24 -4.47 -4.47
C VAL A 249 3.46 -5.04 -5.65
N THR A 250 2.14 -5.13 -5.49
CA THR A 250 1.20 -5.75 -6.43
C THR A 250 -0.03 -4.89 -6.63
N THR A 251 -0.69 -5.05 -7.76
CA THR A 251 -2.09 -4.68 -7.93
C THR A 251 -2.96 -5.80 -7.37
N ALA A 252 -3.75 -5.54 -6.34
CA ALA A 252 -4.67 -6.50 -5.74
C ALA A 252 -6.13 -6.15 -6.08
N ILE A 253 -6.94 -7.16 -6.40
CA ILE A 253 -8.37 -6.98 -6.68
C ILE A 253 -9.15 -8.06 -5.93
N ASN A 254 -10.09 -7.63 -5.08
CA ASN A 254 -10.87 -8.49 -4.22
C ASN A 254 -12.37 -8.29 -4.47
N PHE A 255 -13.14 -9.38 -4.49
CA PHE A 255 -14.59 -9.40 -4.62
C PHE A 255 -15.20 -10.05 -3.39
N GLN A 256 -15.96 -9.27 -2.61
CA GLN A 256 -16.80 -9.78 -1.53
C GLN A 256 -18.24 -9.95 -2.06
N PRO A 257 -18.81 -11.15 -2.07
CA PRO A 257 -20.20 -11.33 -2.47
C PRO A 257 -21.16 -10.51 -1.60
N THR A 258 -22.06 -9.75 -2.23
CA THR A 258 -23.12 -8.97 -1.56
C THR A 258 -24.53 -9.48 -1.88
N GLY A 259 -24.60 -10.58 -2.63
CA GLY A 259 -25.82 -11.30 -2.99
C GLY A 259 -26.40 -10.88 -4.35
N GLY A 260 -27.15 -11.79 -4.97
CA GLY A 260 -27.83 -11.52 -6.24
C GLY A 260 -26.87 -11.28 -7.41
N GLY A 261 -25.68 -11.92 -7.40
CA GLY A 261 -24.62 -11.74 -8.40
C GLY A 261 -23.80 -10.46 -8.23
N LYS A 262 -24.05 -9.68 -7.18
CA LYS A 262 -23.28 -8.47 -6.88
C LYS A 262 -22.11 -8.75 -5.95
N ALA A 263 -21.08 -7.91 -6.07
CA ALA A 263 -19.95 -7.89 -5.17
C ALA A 263 -19.55 -6.46 -4.81
N ALA A 264 -19.12 -6.27 -3.56
CA ALA A 264 -18.29 -5.14 -3.19
C ALA A 264 -16.86 -5.44 -3.63
N ILE A 265 -16.26 -4.51 -4.38
CA ILE A 265 -14.88 -4.60 -4.83
C ILE A 265 -13.99 -3.64 -4.08
N ASN A 266 -12.80 -4.12 -3.73
CA ASN A 266 -11.74 -3.33 -3.11
C ASN A 266 -10.37 -3.92 -3.47
N GLY A 267 -9.32 -3.17 -3.19
CA GLY A 267 -7.96 -3.49 -3.58
C GLY A 267 -7.25 -2.21 -4.01
N ASP A 268 -6.14 -2.36 -4.71
CA ASP A 268 -5.27 -1.29 -5.14
C ASP A 268 -4.58 -1.57 -6.47
N PHE A 269 -4.14 -0.49 -7.13
CA PHE A 269 -3.31 -0.54 -8.33
C PHE A 269 -1.90 -0.05 -8.02
N ALA A 270 -0.87 -0.86 -8.29
CA ALA A 270 0.54 -0.47 -8.19
C ALA A 270 1.03 0.06 -9.55
N MET A 271 1.33 1.35 -9.62
CA MET A 271 1.49 2.08 -10.88
C MET A 271 2.71 2.98 -10.86
N THR A 272 3.39 3.11 -11.98
CA THR A 272 4.33 4.22 -12.21
C THR A 272 3.56 5.53 -12.44
N HIS A 273 4.27 6.66 -12.37
CA HIS A 273 3.66 7.99 -12.55
C HIS A 273 2.94 8.17 -13.91
N GLU A 274 3.39 7.50 -14.98
CA GLU A 274 2.78 7.58 -16.31
C GLU A 274 1.45 6.81 -16.39
N GLU A 275 1.27 5.81 -15.54
CA GLU A 275 0.12 4.90 -15.54
C GLU A 275 -1.03 5.38 -14.64
N VAL A 276 -0.75 6.27 -13.67
CA VAL A 276 -1.76 6.79 -12.71
C VAL A 276 -3.00 7.36 -13.40
N GLN A 277 -2.81 8.27 -14.36
CA GLN A 277 -3.95 8.93 -15.02
C GLN A 277 -4.74 7.97 -15.95
N PRO A 278 -4.10 7.15 -16.79
CA PRO A 278 -4.80 6.09 -17.54
C PRO A 278 -5.67 5.18 -16.66
N VAL A 279 -5.13 4.69 -15.54
CA VAL A 279 -5.87 3.81 -14.61
C VAL A 279 -7.07 4.54 -13.99
N ILE A 280 -6.89 5.77 -13.48
CA ILE A 280 -8.00 6.56 -12.93
C ILE A 280 -9.12 6.76 -13.97
N GLN A 281 -8.76 7.07 -15.21
CA GLN A 281 -9.73 7.26 -16.28
C GLN A 281 -10.51 5.98 -16.58
N ALA A 282 -9.83 4.83 -16.66
CA ALA A 282 -10.46 3.53 -16.87
C ALA A 282 -11.43 3.18 -15.73
N LEU A 283 -11.01 3.32 -14.47
CA LEU A 283 -11.86 3.06 -13.30
C LEU A 283 -13.10 3.95 -13.30
N ARG A 284 -12.93 5.27 -13.50
CA ARG A 284 -14.07 6.20 -13.51
C ARG A 284 -15.01 5.97 -14.69
N ALA A 285 -14.51 5.59 -15.87
CA ALA A 285 -15.35 5.24 -17.02
C ALA A 285 -16.22 3.99 -16.74
N GLY A 286 -15.71 3.07 -15.92
CA GLY A 286 -16.44 1.89 -15.43
C GLY A 286 -17.35 2.17 -14.23
N GLY A 287 -17.49 3.41 -13.77
CA GLY A 287 -18.28 3.75 -12.59
C GLY A 287 -17.67 3.33 -11.26
N ILE A 288 -16.37 2.99 -11.23
CA ILE A 288 -15.65 2.60 -10.02
C ILE A 288 -15.12 3.86 -9.36
N GLU A 289 -15.32 3.96 -8.04
CA GLU A 289 -14.88 5.11 -7.25
C GLU A 289 -13.42 5.02 -6.86
N ILE A 290 -12.80 6.19 -6.69
CA ILE A 290 -11.42 6.32 -6.24
C ILE A 290 -11.46 6.65 -4.76
N VAL A 291 -10.74 5.87 -3.97
CA VAL A 291 -10.65 6.06 -2.51
C VAL A 291 -9.48 6.97 -2.20
N GLU A 292 -8.27 6.57 -2.60
CA GLU A 292 -7.03 7.29 -2.30
C GLU A 292 -5.95 7.00 -3.34
N LEU A 293 -5.08 7.98 -3.59
CA LEU A 293 -3.84 7.85 -4.35
C LEU A 293 -2.67 8.17 -3.42
N HIS A 294 -1.81 7.20 -3.15
CA HIS A 294 -0.73 7.29 -2.16
C HIS A 294 0.50 6.49 -2.61
N ASN A 295 1.40 6.17 -1.69
CA ASN A 295 2.59 5.34 -1.90
C ASN A 295 2.67 4.29 -0.80
N HIS A 296 3.26 3.10 -1.06
CA HIS A 296 3.54 2.10 -0.01
C HIS A 296 4.98 2.22 0.51
N VAL A 297 5.90 2.66 -0.35
CA VAL A 297 7.34 2.75 -0.09
C VAL A 297 7.81 4.19 -0.33
N LEU A 298 8.95 4.58 0.24
CA LEU A 298 9.49 5.94 0.11
C LEU A 298 10.58 6.06 -0.97
N GLU A 299 11.36 5.00 -1.18
CA GLU A 299 12.60 5.01 -1.99
C GLU A 299 12.62 3.84 -2.99
N ASP A 300 11.45 3.49 -3.51
CA ASP A 300 11.28 2.46 -4.52
C ASP A 300 11.65 2.95 -5.93
N GLU A 301 12.25 2.06 -6.72
CA GLU A 301 12.58 2.27 -8.14
C GLU A 301 12.08 1.07 -8.98
N PRO A 302 11.26 1.29 -10.03
CA PRO A 302 10.69 2.59 -10.42
C PRO A 302 9.77 3.15 -9.34
N ARG A 303 9.65 4.47 -9.28
CA ARG A 303 8.75 5.11 -8.31
C ARG A 303 7.30 4.71 -8.56
N LEU A 304 6.71 3.99 -7.61
CA LEU A 304 5.35 3.52 -7.62
C LEU A 304 4.40 4.42 -6.81
N PHE A 305 3.17 4.47 -7.28
CA PHE A 305 1.99 5.06 -6.69
C PHE A 305 0.92 3.98 -6.58
N TYR A 306 0.13 4.05 -5.52
CA TYR A 306 -0.90 3.08 -5.20
C TYR A 306 -2.24 3.77 -5.19
N LEU A 307 -3.26 3.11 -5.73
CA LEU A 307 -4.60 3.67 -5.80
C LEU A 307 -5.66 2.70 -5.34
N HIS A 308 -6.29 3.00 -4.20
CA HIS A 308 -7.44 2.26 -3.72
C HIS A 308 -8.72 2.67 -4.45
N PHE A 309 -9.60 1.69 -4.64
CA PHE A 309 -10.87 1.85 -5.35
C PHE A 309 -12.02 1.15 -4.62
N TRP A 310 -13.24 1.56 -4.94
CA TRP A 310 -14.46 1.02 -4.34
C TRP A 310 -15.63 1.01 -5.34
N ALA A 311 -16.41 -0.07 -5.33
CA ALA A 311 -17.76 -0.12 -5.89
C ALA A 311 -18.53 -1.31 -5.31
N ASN A 312 -19.86 -1.30 -5.39
CA ASN A 312 -20.70 -2.46 -5.07
C ASN A 312 -21.80 -2.64 -6.12
N ASP A 313 -21.58 -3.55 -7.06
CA ASP A 313 -22.52 -3.81 -8.15
C ASP A 313 -22.33 -5.22 -8.75
N ASP A 314 -22.96 -5.49 -9.89
CA ASP A 314 -22.81 -6.74 -10.65
C ASP A 314 -21.33 -7.13 -10.85
N ALA A 315 -20.94 -8.30 -10.33
CA ALA A 315 -19.54 -8.64 -10.19
C ALA A 315 -18.82 -8.85 -11.54
N VAL A 316 -19.51 -9.38 -12.55
CA VAL A 316 -18.94 -9.59 -13.89
C VAL A 316 -18.76 -8.25 -14.62
N GLN A 317 -19.72 -7.32 -14.51
CA GLN A 317 -19.56 -5.97 -15.07
C GLN A 317 -18.41 -5.21 -14.39
N LEU A 318 -18.29 -5.32 -13.06
CA LEU A 318 -17.16 -4.74 -12.33
C LEU A 318 -15.82 -5.35 -12.78
N ALA A 319 -15.75 -6.67 -12.97
CA ALA A 319 -14.55 -7.34 -13.47
C ALA A 319 -14.17 -6.86 -14.88
N GLN A 320 -15.15 -6.62 -15.76
CA GLN A 320 -14.91 -6.05 -17.09
C GLN A 320 -14.34 -4.64 -17.01
N ALA A 321 -14.89 -3.78 -16.16
CA ALA A 321 -14.37 -2.43 -15.93
C ALA A 321 -12.94 -2.46 -15.36
N LEU A 322 -12.71 -3.30 -14.35
CA LEU A 322 -11.38 -3.50 -13.76
C LEU A 322 -10.36 -4.01 -14.80
N SER A 323 -10.78 -4.86 -15.75
CA SER A 323 -9.89 -5.36 -16.80
C SER A 323 -9.30 -4.24 -17.66
N GLU A 324 -10.04 -3.15 -17.90
CA GLU A 324 -9.54 -1.98 -18.66
C GLU A 324 -8.50 -1.19 -17.85
N ALA A 325 -8.70 -1.08 -16.54
CA ALA A 325 -7.70 -0.51 -15.63
C ALA A 325 -6.44 -1.40 -15.53
N VAL A 326 -6.61 -2.73 -15.50
CA VAL A 326 -5.48 -3.68 -15.50
C VAL A 326 -4.64 -3.53 -16.77
N LYS A 327 -5.27 -3.41 -17.94
CA LYS A 327 -4.58 -3.18 -19.22
C LYS A 327 -3.89 -1.81 -19.32
N SER A 328 -4.21 -0.88 -18.42
CA SER A 328 -3.70 0.49 -18.42
C SER A 328 -2.41 0.67 -17.61
N HIS A 329 -1.84 -0.40 -17.07
CA HIS A 329 -0.54 -0.39 -16.39
C HIS A 329 0.20 -1.72 -16.61
N ASP A 330 1.53 -1.70 -16.47
CA ASP A 330 2.41 -2.79 -16.86
C ASP A 330 2.51 -3.88 -15.78
N VAL A 331 1.55 -4.82 -15.83
CA VAL A 331 1.44 -5.93 -14.88
C VAL A 331 1.15 -7.26 -15.56
N LYS A 332 1.42 -8.34 -14.82
CA LYS A 332 1.16 -9.74 -15.19
C LYS A 332 0.50 -10.49 -14.02
N PRO A 333 -0.34 -11.51 -14.27
CA PRO A 333 -0.86 -12.35 -13.19
C PRO A 333 0.27 -12.90 -12.31
N ALA A 334 0.11 -12.80 -10.98
CA ALA A 334 1.14 -13.20 -10.01
C ALA A 334 1.10 -14.68 -9.59
N GLY A 335 0.18 -15.47 -10.17
CA GLY A 335 0.00 -16.90 -9.89
C GLY A 335 -1.31 -17.24 -9.22
#